data_AF-A0A2H0ILY2-F1
#
_entry.id   AF-A0A2H0ILY2-F1
#
_cell.length_a   1.000
_cell.length_b   1.000
_cell.length_c   1.000
_cell.angle_alpha   90.00
_cell.angle_beta   90.00
_cell.angle_gamma   90.00
#
_symmetry.space_group_name_H-M   'P 1'
#
loop_
_entity.id
_entity.type
_entity.pdbx_description
1 polymer ?
#
loop_
_entity_poly.entity_id
_entity_poly.type
_entity_poly.pdbx_seq_one_letter_code
_entity_poly.pdbx_strand_id
1 'polypeptide(L)'
;MISETLISFIIQALGWVGTVLFIVSYFQLNRGIWTLQDTKFHVYNILGSIFLVVDTVYDFSFASAAANLFWGIVACYGLIKYRKGVDHHNNLHSSSEVG
;
A
#
# COMPACT_ATOMS: atom_id res chain seq x y z
N MET A 1 -21.99 -17.59 -19.16
CA MET A 1 -22.57 -17.69 -17.80
C MET A 1 -21.52 -18.17 -16.80
N ILE A 2 -20.92 -19.36 -16.96
CA ILE A 2 -19.89 -19.85 -16.02
C ILE A 2 -18.62 -18.98 -15.98
N SER A 3 -18.13 -18.47 -17.13
CA SER A 3 -16.92 -17.62 -17.13
C SER A 3 -17.13 -16.30 -16.39
N GLU A 4 -18.30 -15.66 -16.54
CA GLU A 4 -18.63 -14.42 -15.85
C GLU A 4 -18.61 -14.61 -14.33
N THR A 5 -19.27 -15.67 -13.83
CA THR A 5 -19.28 -15.99 -12.39
C THR A 5 -17.89 -16.32 -11.85
N LEU A 6 -17.06 -17.02 -12.63
CA LEU A 6 -15.68 -17.32 -12.24
C LEU A 6 -14.85 -16.04 -12.13
N ILE A 7 -14.99 -15.12 -13.09
CA ILE A 7 -14.29 -13.83 -13.07
C ILE A 7 -14.71 -13.02 -11.83
N SER A 8 -16.02 -12.94 -11.53
CA SER A 8 -16.50 -12.25 -10.32
C SER A 8 -15.86 -12.83 -9.05
N PHE A 9 -15.78 -14.16 -8.95
CA PHE A 9 -15.21 -14.81 -7.76
C PHE A 9 -13.72 -14.52 -7.60
N ILE A 10 -12.96 -14.50 -8.70
CA ILE A 10 -11.52 -14.16 -8.68
C ILE A 10 -11.34 -12.70 -8.25
N ILE A 11 -12.16 -11.78 -8.76
CA ILE A 11 -12.08 -10.37 -8.41
C ILE A 11 -12.42 -10.14 -6.94
N GLN A 12 -13.49 -10.75 -6.44
CA GLN A 12 -13.84 -10.70 -5.01
C GLN A 12 -12.74 -11.29 -4.13
N ALA A 13 -12.14 -12.41 -4.54
CA ALA A 13 -11.02 -13.00 -3.80
C ALA A 13 -9.81 -12.05 -3.76
N LEU A 14 -9.51 -11.34 -4.86
CA LEU A 14 -8.49 -10.28 -4.86
C LEU A 14 -8.88 -9.13 -3.93
N GLY A 15 -10.13 -8.70 -3.94
CA GLY A 15 -10.67 -7.69 -3.01
C GLY A 15 -10.40 -8.07 -1.55
N TRP A 16 -10.75 -9.30 -1.15
CA TRP A 16 -10.48 -9.83 0.19
C TRP A 16 -8.99 -9.91 0.53
N VAL A 17 -8.14 -10.32 -0.41
CA VAL A 17 -6.68 -10.28 -0.23
C VAL A 17 -6.21 -8.83 0.00
N GLY A 18 -6.75 -7.87 -0.76
CA GLY A 18 -6.50 -6.45 -0.59
C GLY A 18 -6.90 -5.94 0.79
N THR A 19 -8.10 -6.32 1.27
CA THR A 19 -8.59 -6.01 2.61
C THR A 19 -7.64 -6.53 3.69
N VAL A 20 -7.21 -7.80 3.59
CA VAL A 20 -6.29 -8.40 4.57
C VAL A 20 -4.95 -7.67 4.59
N LEU A 21 -4.38 -7.33 3.42
CA LEU A 21 -3.14 -6.56 3.33
C LEU A 21 -3.27 -5.19 4.02
N PHE A 22 -4.38 -4.50 3.78
CA PHE A 22 -4.66 -3.19 4.35
C PHE A 22 -4.79 -3.26 5.88
N ILE A 23 -5.57 -4.22 6.38
CA ILE A 23 -5.78 -4.45 7.81
C ILE A 23 -4.47 -4.83 8.49
N VAL A 24 -3.68 -5.75 7.93
CA VAL A 24 -2.38 -6.14 8.50
C VAL A 24 -1.44 -4.95 8.58
N SER A 25 -1.39 -4.12 7.54
CA SER A 25 -0.58 -2.90 7.52
C SER A 25 -0.97 -1.95 8.66
N TYR A 26 -2.26 -1.65 8.78
CA TYR A 26 -2.77 -0.75 9.80
C TYR A 26 -2.64 -1.34 11.22
N PHE A 27 -2.85 -2.64 11.38
CA PHE A 27 -2.69 -3.34 12.65
C PHE A 27 -1.24 -3.32 13.14
N GLN A 28 -0.28 -3.60 12.25
CA GLN A 28 1.14 -3.56 12.58
C GLN A 28 1.62 -2.14 12.90
N LEU A 29 1.06 -1.13 12.22
CA LEU A 29 1.28 0.29 12.57
C LEU A 29 0.78 0.60 13.99
N ASN A 30 -0.45 0.19 14.33
CA ASN A 30 -1.02 0.42 15.66
C ASN A 30 -0.28 -0.31 16.79
N ARG A 31 0.31 -1.48 16.50
CA ARG A 31 1.17 -2.19 17.45
C ARG A 31 2.52 -1.52 17.67
N GLY A 32 2.86 -0.49 16.90
CA GLY A 32 4.18 0.14 16.90
C GLY A 32 5.29 -0.77 16.34
N ILE A 33 4.93 -1.89 15.70
CA ILE A 33 5.91 -2.80 15.07
C ILE A 33 6.37 -2.22 13.74
N TRP A 34 5.46 -1.64 12.98
CA TRP A 34 5.77 -0.85 11.80
C TRP A 34 5.54 0.62 12.11
N THR A 35 6.30 1.46 11.43
CA THR A 35 6.26 2.91 11.53
C THR A 35 5.90 3.50 10.16
N LEU A 36 5.55 4.78 10.14
CA LEU A 36 5.33 5.51 8.89
C LEU A 36 6.60 5.58 8.02
N GLN A 37 7.78 5.28 8.56
CA GLN A 37 9.05 5.29 7.81
C GLN A 37 9.33 3.92 7.15
N ASP A 38 8.66 2.87 7.61
CA ASP A 38 8.92 1.51 7.14
C ASP A 38 8.39 1.31 5.73
N THR A 39 9.28 0.86 4.84
CA THR A 39 8.92 0.53 3.45
C THR A 39 7.83 -0.55 3.39
N LYS A 40 7.83 -1.51 4.33
CA LYS A 40 6.83 -2.60 4.39
C LYS A 40 5.42 -2.06 4.59
N PHE A 41 5.24 -1.04 5.44
CA PHE A 41 3.94 -0.40 5.67
C PHE A 41 3.37 0.21 4.39
N HIS A 42 4.20 0.95 3.64
CA HIS A 42 3.77 1.56 2.38
C HIS A 42 3.50 0.51 1.30
N VAL A 43 4.35 -0.52 1.16
CA VAL A 43 4.15 -1.58 0.17
C VAL A 43 2.84 -2.34 0.39
N TYR A 44 2.50 -2.68 1.64
CA TYR A 44 1.24 -3.37 1.95
C TYR A 44 0.02 -2.49 1.64
N ASN A 45 0.09 -1.19 1.95
CA ASN A 45 -0.99 -0.27 1.61
C ASN A 45 -1.15 -0.07 0.09
N ILE A 46 -0.04 0.01 -0.66
CA ILE A 46 -0.09 0.13 -2.13
C ILE A 46 -0.72 -1.13 -2.74
N LEU A 47 -0.23 -2.32 -2.38
CA LEU A 47 -0.78 -3.58 -2.90
C LEU A 47 -2.26 -3.76 -2.51
N GLY A 48 -2.59 -3.49 -1.25
CA GLY A 48 -3.97 -3.53 -0.76
C GLY A 48 -4.88 -2.57 -1.53
N SER A 49 -4.42 -1.33 -1.76
CA SER A 49 -5.17 -0.33 -2.51
C SER A 49 -5.43 -0.75 -3.95
N ILE A 50 -4.45 -1.34 -4.64
CA ILE A 50 -4.60 -1.78 -6.03
C ILE A 50 -5.67 -2.86 -6.13
N PHE A 51 -5.62 -3.88 -5.27
CA PHE A 51 -6.61 -4.95 -5.28
C PHE A 51 -8.02 -4.46 -4.94
N LEU A 52 -8.15 -3.57 -3.96
CA LEU A 52 -9.45 -2.99 -3.58
C LEU A 52 -10.00 -2.06 -4.67
N VAL A 53 -9.17 -1.30 -5.38
CA VAL A 53 -9.61 -0.50 -6.53
C VAL A 53 -10.15 -1.40 -7.64
N VAL A 54 -9.47 -2.50 -7.96
CA VAL A 54 -9.93 -3.45 -9.00
C VAL A 54 -11.29 -4.04 -8.63
N ASP A 55 -11.45 -4.50 -7.38
CA ASP A 55 -12.69 -5.06 -6.86
C ASP A 55 -13.84 -4.05 -6.86
N THR A 56 -13.60 -2.86 -6.32
CA THR A 56 -14.63 -1.83 -6.18
C THR A 56 -15.03 -1.16 -7.50
N VAL A 57 -14.13 -1.12 -8.50
CA VAL A 57 -14.48 -0.71 -9.87
C VAL A 57 -15.35 -1.77 -10.55
N TYR A 58 -15.06 -3.06 -10.33
CA TYR A 58 -15.88 -4.15 -10.86
C TYR A 58 -17.32 -4.11 -10.32
N ASP A 59 -17.48 -3.76 -9.05
CA ASP A 59 -18.79 -3.58 -8.41
C ASP A 59 -19.46 -2.21 -8.68
N PHE A 60 -18.88 -1.38 -9.57
CA PHE A 60 -19.34 -0.01 -9.87
C PHE A 60 -19.42 0.92 -8.63
N SER A 61 -18.68 0.60 -7.57
CA SER A 61 -18.61 1.35 -6.33
C SER A 61 -17.55 2.46 -6.42
N PHE A 62 -17.83 3.49 -7.20
CA PHE A 62 -16.85 4.54 -7.52
C PHE A 62 -16.35 5.33 -6.29
N ALA A 63 -17.20 5.52 -5.28
CA ALA A 63 -16.79 6.18 -4.04
C ALA A 63 -15.73 5.35 -3.28
N SER A 64 -15.93 4.03 -3.21
CA SER A 64 -14.96 3.11 -2.60
C SER A 64 -13.68 3.03 -3.44
N ALA A 65 -13.81 2.95 -4.76
CA ALA A 65 -12.67 2.96 -5.67
C ALA A 65 -11.81 4.22 -5.51
N ALA A 66 -12.43 5.40 -5.44
CA ALA A 66 -11.72 6.65 -5.21
C ALA A 66 -11.01 6.66 -3.85
N ALA A 67 -11.67 6.22 -2.78
CA ALA A 67 -11.07 6.16 -1.45
C ALA A 67 -9.82 5.25 -1.42
N ASN A 68 -9.92 4.06 -2.00
CA ASN A 68 -8.80 3.12 -2.08
C ASN A 68 -7.67 3.67 -2.95
N LEU A 69 -7.99 4.34 -4.06
CA LEU A 69 -6.99 5.00 -4.90
C LEU A 69 -6.23 6.09 -4.12
N PHE A 70 -6.92 6.93 -3.35
CA PHE A 70 -6.26 7.95 -2.53
C PHE A 70 -5.35 7.34 -1.47
N TRP A 71 -5.76 6.23 -0.84
CA TRP A 71 -4.89 5.50 0.08
C TRP A 71 -3.60 5.02 -0.60
N GLY A 72 -3.71 4.49 -1.82
CA GLY A 72 -2.55 4.12 -2.63
C GLY A 72 -1.63 5.30 -2.93
N ILE A 73 -2.19 6.46 -3.31
CA ILE A 73 -1.42 7.69 -3.59
C ILE A 73 -0.68 8.16 -2.33
N VAL A 74 -1.33 8.18 -1.18
CA VAL A 74 -0.71 8.57 0.10
C VAL A 74 0.43 7.63 0.47
N ALA A 75 0.24 6.32 0.28
CA ALA A 75 1.29 5.32 0.53
C ALA A 75 2.48 5.46 -0.45
N CYS A 76 2.23 5.73 -1.74
CA CYS A 76 3.28 6.05 -2.71
C CYS A 76 4.06 7.30 -2.31
N TYR A 77 3.37 8.37 -1.90
CA TYR A 77 4.00 9.59 -1.43
C TYR A 77 4.89 9.35 -0.21
N GLY A 78 4.39 8.60 0.78
CA GLY A 78 5.15 8.18 1.95
C GLY A 78 6.42 7.43 1.56
N LEU A 79 6.29 6.40 0.72
CA LEU A 79 7.43 5.59 0.28
C LEU A 79 8.55 6.43 -0.38
N ILE A 80 8.19 7.38 -1.25
CA ILE A 80 9.16 8.26 -1.92
C ILE A 80 9.85 9.19 -0.92
N LYS A 81 9.09 9.76 0.02
CA LYS A 81 9.62 10.68 1.04
C LYS A 81 10.61 9.99 1.96
N TYR A 82 10.30 8.78 2.43
CA TYR A 82 11.13 8.09 3.43
C TYR A 82 12.35 7.40 2.83
N ARG A 83 12.32 6.97 1.55
CA ARG A 83 13.55 6.49 0.86
C ARG A 83 14.61 7.59 0.76
N LYS A 84 14.22 8.81 0.40
CA LYS A 84 15.15 9.95 0.26
C LYS A 84 15.81 10.37 1.58
N GLY A 85 15.15 10.15 2.71
CA GLY A 85 15.70 10.47 4.04
C GLY A 85 16.86 9.57 4.46
N VAL A 86 16.83 8.28 4.06
CA VAL A 86 17.90 7.32 4.34
C VAL A 86 19.16 7.65 3.52
N ASP A 87 18.99 8.04 2.26
CA ASP A 87 20.10 8.34 1.36
C ASP A 87 20.90 9.59 1.77
N HIS A 88 20.24 10.62 2.33
CA HIS A 88 20.91 11.85 2.76
C HIS A 88 21.72 11.70 4.06
N HIS A 89 21.29 10.86 5.00
CA HIS A 89 22.03 10.65 6.25
C HIS A 89 23.34 9.87 6.01
N ASN A 90 23.36 8.91 5.10
CA ASN A 90 24.57 8.12 4.80
C ASN A 90 25.67 8.94 4.10
N ASN A 91 25.32 9.95 3.30
CA ASN A 91 26.31 10.79 2.58
C ASN A 91 27.06 11.79 3.48
N LEU A 92 26.50 12.16 4.63
CA LEU A 92 27.16 13.06 5.58
C LEU A 92 28.22 12.33 6.40
N HIS A 93 27.95 11.09 6.81
CA HIS A 93 28.91 10.29 7.60
C HIS A 93 30.14 9.90 6.79
N SER A 94 29.98 9.58 5.49
CA SER A 94 31.11 9.28 4.62
C SER A 94 32.00 10.48 4.32
N SER A 95 31.48 11.71 4.46
CA SER A 95 32.24 12.94 4.20
C SER A 95 33.03 13.40 5.42
N SER A 96 32.59 13.06 6.65
CA SER A 96 33.29 13.43 7.89
C SER A 96 34.39 12.44 8.31
N GLU A 97 34.35 11.19 7.83
CA GLU A 97 35.40 10.20 8.11
C GLU A 97 36.64 10.35 7.20
N VAL A 98 36.56 11.20 6.17
CA VAL A 98 37.60 11.34 5.13
C VAL A 98 38.33 12.70 5.21
N GLY A 99 37.99 13.55 6.19
CA GLY A 99 38.64 14.86 6.41
C GLY A 99 39.47 14.90 7.69
#